data_AF-A0A1G0NCE2-F1
#
_entry.id   AF-A0A1G0NCE2-F1
#
_cell.length_a   1.000
_cell.length_b   1.000
_cell.length_c   1.000
_cell.angle_alpha   90.00
_cell.angle_beta   90.00
_cell.angle_gamma   90.00
#
_symmetry.space_group_name_H-M   'P 1'
#
loop_
_entity.id
_entity.type
_entity.pdbx_description
1 polymer ?
#
loop_
_entity_poly.entity_id
_entity_poly.type
_entity_poly.pdbx_seq_one_letter_code
_entity_poly.pdbx_strand_id
1 'polypeptide(L)'
;VWQQLCERMQVRALFRRDPPGVLTNAISSLAHRIAAGGLDPELLRIDPVLEEYDSPFLALHHEVDSWLRDQVDDTRQIDVLLEQCEAALERVNRRKNEVGTSIELTLQSNRLMQQMRRMRTLIRLIDDSTNPHPDAEPVAESPYAPLVRLFIELIEASAERYRISSLIRDTGGRLARQISLFASQTGEHYVADSRAALNKLFWSASGAGVIVAAMALLKSRLVDLHLAPLQEALLVSLNYALGFVLIYLLHLTIATKQPAMTASLFAHTLAEVRSHQAQQKLIAEFADKVWRSQAAAIFGNMLFAFATAALIALALATAGHATFSTDKAAELLAEINPVGSAALFYAAVAGIGLFLAGIVSGYYDNKTIYQRIPERLANLTLPPRLLGARAWQRIVDYLREHLGGIMGNLFFGFYLGLTSAFGHLSGLPLDIRHIAFSAANLGYALQAYDWHLPLSVVLVSIAGVFLIGMVNLLVSFSLAFYLALRATRTSAQGSGKLLWRGLSAILKAPFHWTRAQAKSKDSP
;
A
#
# COMPACT_ATOMS: atom_id res chain seq x y z
N VAL A 1 0.59 33.00 32.97
CA VAL A 1 -0.61 32.64 33.76
C VAL A 1 -0.43 31.31 34.49
N TRP A 2 -0.35 30.15 33.82
CA TRP A 2 -0.19 28.85 34.51
C TRP A 2 1.08 28.74 35.38
N GLN A 3 2.23 29.21 34.89
CA GLN A 3 3.47 29.24 35.68
C GLN A 3 3.33 30.09 36.96
N GLN A 4 2.77 31.29 36.83
CA GLN A 4 2.47 32.19 37.97
C GLN A 4 1.46 31.59 38.95
N LEU A 5 0.50 30.78 38.48
CA LEU A 5 -0.44 30.06 39.33
C LEU A 5 0.27 28.96 40.13
N CYS A 6 1.14 28.18 39.48
CA CYS A 6 1.93 27.13 40.13
C CYS A 6 2.93 27.70 41.16
N GLU A 7 3.53 28.86 40.86
CA GLU A 7 4.37 29.62 41.78
C GLU A 7 3.58 30.04 43.03
N ARG A 8 2.39 30.64 42.84
CA ARG A 8 1.53 31.08 43.95
C ARG A 8 0.98 29.94 44.81
N MET A 9 0.73 28.77 44.22
CA MET A 9 0.22 27.59 44.93
C MET A 9 1.32 26.70 45.52
N GLN A 10 2.59 27.05 45.36
CA GLN A 10 3.74 26.27 45.87
C GLN A 10 3.69 24.77 45.52
N VAL A 11 3.15 24.44 44.34
CA VAL A 11 2.82 23.05 43.96
C VAL A 11 4.05 22.14 43.91
N ARG A 12 5.27 22.71 43.86
CA ARG A 12 6.56 21.99 43.85
C ARG A 12 6.72 21.02 45.03
N ALA A 13 6.10 21.29 46.18
CA ALA A 13 6.13 20.39 47.34
C ALA A 13 5.49 19.01 47.06
N LEU A 14 4.60 18.90 46.07
CA LEU A 14 3.95 17.65 45.66
C LEU A 14 4.80 16.78 44.71
N PHE A 15 5.93 17.31 44.22
CA PHE A 15 6.79 16.66 43.22
C PHE A 15 8.12 16.17 43.79
N ARG A 16 8.29 16.23 45.12
CA ARG A 16 9.48 15.69 45.78
C ARG A 16 9.54 14.17 45.64
N ARG A 17 10.76 13.66 45.73
CA ARG A 17 11.08 12.23 45.73
C ARG A 17 10.72 11.51 47.06
N ASP A 18 9.76 12.03 47.83
CA ASP A 18 9.35 11.44 49.10
C ASP A 18 8.20 10.41 48.90
N PRO A 19 8.23 9.24 49.54
CA PRO A 19 7.10 8.31 49.55
C PRO A 19 5.90 8.82 50.36
N PRO A 20 4.64 8.66 49.90
CA PRO A 20 4.21 8.11 48.61
C PRO A 20 4.03 9.20 47.54
N GLY A 21 5.03 9.34 46.67
CA GLY A 21 4.95 10.19 45.48
C GLY A 21 4.15 9.53 44.36
N VAL A 22 3.08 10.17 43.88
CA VAL A 22 2.32 9.71 42.70
C VAL A 22 3.24 9.57 41.47
N LEU A 23 4.28 10.41 41.38
CA LEU A 23 5.21 10.44 40.26
C LEU A 23 6.30 9.37 40.35
N THR A 24 6.81 9.06 41.54
CA THR A 24 7.78 7.97 41.74
C THR A 24 7.15 6.63 41.35
N ASN A 25 5.88 6.41 41.74
CA ASN A 25 5.09 5.26 41.29
C ASN A 25 4.89 5.24 39.75
N ALA A 26 4.62 6.40 39.14
CA ALA A 26 4.46 6.49 37.69
C ALA A 26 5.76 6.20 36.93
N ILE A 27 6.90 6.68 37.42
CA ILE A 27 8.23 6.40 36.86
C ILE A 27 8.56 4.92 37.00
N SER A 28 8.35 4.33 38.19
CA SER A 28 8.57 2.89 38.41
C SER A 28 7.70 2.03 37.49
N SER A 29 6.42 2.38 37.31
CA SER A 29 5.52 1.70 36.38
C SER A 29 5.98 1.84 34.92
N LEU A 30 6.47 3.01 34.51
CA LEU A 30 7.02 3.22 33.17
C LEU A 30 8.28 2.38 32.96
N ALA A 31 9.17 2.28 33.94
CA ALA A 31 10.39 1.48 33.88
C ALA A 31 10.08 0.00 33.63
N HIS A 32 9.15 -0.58 34.40
CA HIS A 32 8.69 -1.95 34.19
C HIS A 32 8.11 -2.15 32.78
N ARG A 33 7.30 -1.21 32.29
CA ARG A 33 6.69 -1.32 30.96
C ARG A 33 7.69 -1.17 29.82
N ILE A 34 8.73 -0.34 30.00
CA ILE A 34 9.82 -0.19 29.03
C ILE A 34 10.67 -1.45 29.00
N ALA A 35 11.04 -1.99 30.17
CA ALA A 35 11.75 -3.27 30.29
C ALA A 35 11.00 -4.41 29.61
N ALA A 36 9.72 -4.61 29.97
CA ALA A 36 8.88 -5.65 29.39
C ALA A 36 8.71 -5.51 27.87
N GLY A 37 8.53 -4.28 27.36
CA GLY A 37 8.39 -4.06 25.93
C GLY A 37 9.71 -4.17 25.16
N GLY A 38 10.86 -3.93 25.81
CA GLY A 38 12.18 -4.13 25.23
C GLY A 38 12.55 -5.61 25.04
N LEU A 39 11.93 -6.50 25.81
CA LEU A 39 12.07 -7.96 25.74
C LEU A 39 10.96 -8.63 24.92
N ASP A 40 10.23 -7.86 24.12
CA ASP A 40 9.18 -8.43 23.30
C ASP A 40 9.75 -9.36 22.21
N PRO A 41 9.15 -10.54 21.97
CA PRO A 41 9.60 -11.48 20.95
C PRO A 41 9.77 -10.85 19.56
N GLU A 42 8.93 -9.87 19.19
CA GLU A 42 9.04 -9.18 17.91
C GLU A 42 10.31 -8.33 17.78
N LEU A 43 10.73 -7.67 18.88
CA LEU A 43 12.00 -6.94 18.93
C LEU A 43 13.19 -7.89 18.93
N LEU A 44 13.16 -8.91 19.78
CA LEU A 44 14.24 -9.90 19.93
C LEU A 44 14.48 -10.67 18.62
N ARG A 45 13.42 -10.98 17.86
CA ARG A 45 13.54 -11.62 16.54
C ARG A 45 14.37 -10.79 15.55
N ILE A 46 14.35 -9.47 15.65
CA ILE A 46 15.02 -8.54 14.72
C ILE A 46 16.41 -8.13 15.22
N ASP A 47 16.57 -7.97 16.53
CA ASP A 47 17.86 -7.71 17.16
C ASP A 47 18.12 -8.73 18.30
N PRO A 48 18.54 -9.96 17.97
CA PRO A 48 18.84 -11.00 18.98
C PRO A 48 19.91 -10.60 19.99
N VAL A 49 20.75 -9.60 19.65
CA VAL A 49 21.76 -8.99 20.52
C VAL A 49 21.13 -8.45 21.81
N LEU A 50 19.85 -8.08 21.80
CA LEU A 50 19.09 -7.65 22.98
C LEU A 50 18.84 -8.77 24.00
N GLU A 51 18.93 -10.04 23.58
CA GLU A 51 18.83 -11.23 24.43
C GLU A 51 20.22 -11.78 24.80
N GLU A 52 21.20 -11.68 23.90
CA GLU A 52 22.55 -12.21 24.10
C GLU A 52 23.41 -11.40 25.10
N TYR A 53 23.11 -10.11 25.31
CA TYR A 53 23.82 -9.22 26.24
C TYR A 53 22.86 -8.57 27.25
N ASP A 54 23.40 -7.95 28.31
CA ASP A 54 22.61 -7.17 29.27
C ASP A 54 21.78 -6.10 28.54
N SER A 55 20.48 -6.37 28.43
CA SER A 55 19.55 -5.53 27.68
C SER A 55 19.53 -4.12 28.26
N PRO A 56 19.71 -3.06 27.44
CA PRO A 56 19.68 -1.68 27.94
C PRO A 56 18.33 -1.33 28.57
N PHE A 57 17.25 -2.02 28.15
CA PHE A 57 15.92 -1.86 28.72
C PHE A 57 15.81 -2.41 30.16
N LEU A 58 16.50 -3.52 30.46
CA LEU A 58 16.59 -4.07 31.82
C LEU A 58 17.53 -3.24 32.70
N ALA A 59 18.68 -2.84 32.16
CA ALA A 59 19.62 -1.98 32.86
C ALA A 59 18.99 -0.64 33.23
N LEU A 60 18.20 -0.03 32.32
CA LEU A 60 17.41 1.17 32.60
C LEU A 60 16.45 0.98 33.78
N HIS A 61 15.78 -0.18 33.85
CA HIS A 61 14.87 -0.46 34.95
C HIS A 61 15.60 -0.54 36.31
N HIS A 62 16.73 -1.24 36.36
CA HIS A 62 17.54 -1.34 37.58
C HIS A 62 18.07 0.02 38.03
N GLU A 63 18.58 0.84 37.10
CA GLU A 63 19.09 2.17 37.42
C GLU A 63 17.98 3.09 37.95
N VAL A 64 16.79 3.05 37.34
CA VAL A 64 15.64 3.84 37.79
C VAL A 64 15.16 3.38 39.17
N ASP A 65 15.12 2.08 39.46
CA ASP A 65 14.73 1.57 40.77
C ASP A 65 15.76 1.92 41.86
N SER A 66 17.05 1.84 41.54
CA SER A 66 18.16 2.24 42.41
C SER A 66 18.11 3.74 42.73
N TRP A 67 17.92 4.56 41.70
CA TRP A 67 17.68 5.99 41.83
C TRP A 67 16.48 6.21 42.75
N LEU A 68 15.28 5.73 42.43
CA LEU A 68 14.06 5.93 43.25
C LEU A 68 14.17 5.52 44.73
N ARG A 69 15.14 4.69 45.11
CA ARG A 69 15.42 4.26 46.50
C ARG A 69 16.51 5.08 47.19
N ASP A 70 16.95 6.18 46.60
CA ASP A 70 18.05 7.02 47.07
C ASP A 70 19.39 6.28 47.21
N GLN A 71 19.60 5.22 46.42
CA GLN A 71 20.89 4.51 46.37
C GLN A 71 21.88 5.18 45.41
N VAL A 72 21.37 6.01 44.49
CA VAL A 72 22.12 6.78 43.49
C VAL A 72 21.54 8.19 43.43
N ASP A 73 22.42 9.19 43.47
CA ASP A 73 22.06 10.62 43.52
C ASP A 73 21.91 11.27 42.13
N ASP A 74 22.55 10.72 41.09
CA ASP A 74 22.63 11.34 39.76
C ASP A 74 21.75 10.61 38.73
N THR A 75 21.17 11.37 37.80
CA THR A 75 20.34 10.88 36.69
C THR A 75 21.11 10.68 35.38
N ARG A 76 22.40 11.07 35.31
CA ARG A 76 23.24 10.92 34.08
C ARG A 76 23.23 9.51 33.50
N GLN A 77 23.33 8.48 34.36
CA GLN A 77 23.33 7.09 33.89
C GLN A 77 21.97 6.68 33.30
N ILE A 78 20.87 7.19 33.84
CA ILE A 78 19.52 6.96 33.30
C ILE A 78 19.40 7.58 31.90
N ASP A 79 19.94 8.80 31.69
CA ASP A 79 19.92 9.45 30.39
C ASP A 79 20.71 8.65 29.34
N VAL A 80 21.90 8.15 29.69
CA VAL A 80 22.71 7.28 28.82
C VAL A 80 21.95 5.99 28.47
N LEU A 81 21.32 5.34 29.46
CA LEU A 81 20.55 4.12 29.23
C LEU A 81 19.31 4.37 28.35
N LEU A 82 18.65 5.51 28.51
CA LEU A 82 17.55 5.92 27.62
C LEU A 82 18.04 6.16 26.19
N GLU A 83 19.19 6.78 25.99
CA GLU A 83 19.81 6.93 24.66
C GLU A 83 20.15 5.57 24.04
N GLN A 84 20.69 4.63 24.82
CA GLN A 84 20.97 3.28 24.36
C GLN A 84 19.70 2.52 23.96
N CYS A 85 18.62 2.66 24.74
CA CYS A 85 17.31 2.09 24.39
C CYS A 85 16.76 2.71 23.09
N GLU A 86 16.88 4.03 22.92
CA GLU A 86 16.48 4.72 21.68
C GLU A 86 17.31 4.26 20.48
N ALA A 87 18.62 4.11 20.64
CA ALA A 87 19.52 3.58 19.62
C ALA A 87 19.18 2.12 19.25
N ALA A 88 18.81 1.28 20.22
CA ALA A 88 18.33 -0.08 19.96
C ALA A 88 17.06 -0.09 19.12
N LEU A 89 16.06 0.75 19.46
CA LEU A 89 14.85 0.90 18.66
C LEU A 89 15.15 1.44 17.25
N GLU A 90 16.13 2.32 17.10
CA GLU A 90 16.54 2.82 15.79
C GLU A 90 17.21 1.73 14.95
N ARG A 91 18.06 0.89 15.54
CA ARG A 91 18.63 -0.29 14.88
C ARG A 91 17.54 -1.26 14.41
N VAL A 92 16.58 -1.58 15.28
CA VAL A 92 15.40 -2.41 14.93
C VAL A 92 14.63 -1.77 13.78
N ASN A 93 14.39 -0.47 13.83
CA ASN A 93 13.70 0.27 12.76
C ASN A 93 14.44 0.31 11.44
N ARG A 94 15.78 0.20 11.45
CA ARG A 94 16.58 0.10 10.22
C ARG A 94 16.51 -1.32 9.64
N ARG A 95 16.68 -2.35 10.48
CA ARG A 95 16.65 -3.76 10.06
C ARG A 95 15.27 -4.26 9.63
N LYS A 96 14.16 -3.66 10.10
CA LYS A 96 12.81 -4.07 9.70
C LYS A 96 12.54 -3.98 8.19
N ASN A 97 13.27 -3.11 7.48
CA ASN A 97 13.16 -2.98 6.02
C ASN A 97 13.78 -4.19 5.29
N GLU A 98 14.75 -4.86 5.91
CA GLU A 98 15.47 -6.02 5.36
C GLU A 98 14.82 -7.34 5.79
N VAL A 99 14.33 -7.42 7.04
CA VAL A 99 13.82 -8.66 7.68
C VAL A 99 12.28 -8.76 7.65
N GLY A 100 11.61 -7.77 7.06
CA GLY A 100 10.15 -7.63 7.06
C GLY A 100 9.61 -7.12 8.39
N THR A 101 8.47 -6.41 8.35
CA THR A 101 7.88 -5.72 9.51
C THR A 101 6.45 -6.20 9.81
N SER A 102 6.07 -6.16 11.10
CA SER A 102 4.68 -6.36 11.55
C SER A 102 4.03 -5.04 12.00
N ILE A 103 2.70 -5.02 12.07
CA ILE A 103 1.94 -3.87 12.62
C ILE A 103 2.27 -3.73 14.11
N GLU A 104 2.33 -4.86 14.80
CA GLU A 104 2.61 -4.97 16.22
C GLU A 104 3.96 -4.37 16.60
N LEU A 105 5.05 -4.77 15.93
CA LEU A 105 6.38 -4.22 16.13
C LEU A 105 6.42 -2.69 15.97
N THR A 106 5.76 -2.18 14.93
CA THR A 106 5.74 -0.74 14.65
C THR A 106 4.98 0.01 15.75
N LEU A 107 3.85 -0.52 16.21
CA LEU A 107 3.08 0.08 17.31
C LEU A 107 3.86 0.02 18.63
N GLN A 108 4.51 -1.10 18.91
CA GLN A 108 5.29 -1.30 20.11
C GLN A 108 6.53 -0.40 20.17
N SER A 109 7.31 -0.33 19.08
CA SER A 109 8.47 0.57 19.01
C SER A 109 8.07 2.02 19.24
N ASN A 110 6.95 2.46 18.65
CA ASN A 110 6.43 3.81 18.88
C ASN A 110 5.97 4.02 20.33
N ARG A 111 5.30 3.03 20.92
CA ARG A 111 4.86 3.08 22.31
C ARG A 111 6.06 3.18 23.26
N LEU A 112 7.11 2.41 23.04
CA LEU A 112 8.35 2.46 23.81
C LEU A 112 9.00 3.84 23.74
N MET A 113 9.16 4.42 22.54
CA MET A 113 9.67 5.79 22.40
C MET A 113 8.82 6.82 23.18
N GLN A 114 7.50 6.71 23.15
CA GLN A 114 6.61 7.60 23.90
C GLN A 114 6.78 7.42 25.42
N GLN A 115 6.93 6.18 25.88
CA GLN A 115 7.15 5.88 27.29
C GLN A 115 8.50 6.41 27.78
N MET A 116 9.57 6.26 26.99
CA MET A 116 10.91 6.78 27.31
C MET A 116 10.91 8.31 27.37
N ARG A 117 10.29 9.00 26.40
CA ARG A 117 10.12 10.47 26.45
C ARG A 117 9.36 10.91 27.69
N ARG A 118 8.26 10.23 28.00
CA ARG A 118 7.46 10.54 29.20
C ARG A 118 8.26 10.31 30.48
N MET A 119 9.07 9.26 30.54
CA MET A 119 9.98 9.01 31.66
C MET A 119 10.99 10.16 31.83
N ARG A 120 11.64 10.63 30.75
CA ARG A 120 12.53 11.81 30.81
C ARG A 120 11.82 13.03 31.39
N THR A 121 10.60 13.31 30.94
CA THR A 121 9.80 14.43 31.47
C THR A 121 9.54 14.27 32.96
N LEU A 122 9.15 13.08 33.42
CA LEU A 122 8.84 12.85 34.83
C LEU A 122 10.10 12.90 35.72
N ILE A 123 11.23 12.36 35.26
CA ILE A 123 12.51 12.41 36.00
C ILE A 123 12.94 13.87 36.19
N ARG A 124 12.94 14.68 35.12
CA ARG A 124 13.25 16.12 35.19
C ARG A 124 12.33 16.92 36.10
N LEU A 125 11.12 16.43 36.37
CA LEU A 125 10.17 17.07 37.27
C LEU A 125 10.45 16.78 38.76
N ILE A 126 11.07 15.63 39.07
CA ILE A 126 11.35 15.16 40.44
C ILE A 126 12.81 15.42 40.83
N ASP A 127 13.72 15.47 39.87
CA ASP A 127 15.15 15.62 40.11
C ASP A 127 15.48 17.04 40.62
N ASP A 128 15.68 17.15 41.93
CA ASP A 128 16.07 18.38 42.62
C ASP A 128 17.53 18.78 42.36
N SER A 129 18.36 17.93 41.72
CA SER A 129 19.73 18.29 41.31
C SER A 129 19.79 19.32 40.18
N THR A 130 18.66 19.59 39.51
CA THR A 130 18.49 20.67 38.53
C THR A 130 18.43 22.07 39.17
N ASN A 131 18.74 22.20 40.46
CA ASN A 131 19.01 23.49 41.07
C ASN A 131 20.29 24.08 40.46
N PRO A 132 20.30 25.37 40.07
CA PRO A 132 21.56 26.04 39.79
C PRO A 132 22.45 25.89 41.03
N HIS A 133 23.69 25.44 40.84
CA HIS A 133 24.75 25.71 41.80
C HIS A 133 24.64 27.20 42.19
N PRO A 134 24.84 27.59 43.47
CA PRO A 134 24.77 29.00 43.88
C PRO A 134 25.69 29.94 43.05
N ASP A 135 26.64 29.37 42.30
CA ASP A 135 27.59 30.06 41.43
C ASP A 135 27.29 29.95 39.91
N ALA A 136 26.19 29.30 39.49
CA ALA A 136 25.83 29.15 38.07
C ALA A 136 24.84 30.24 37.64
N GLU A 137 25.14 30.93 36.51
CA GLU A 137 24.26 31.96 35.96
C GLU A 137 22.82 31.45 35.78
N PRO A 138 21.80 32.28 36.13
CA PRO A 138 20.42 31.87 36.11
C PRO A 138 19.95 31.63 34.66
N VAL A 139 19.85 30.36 34.27
CA VAL A 139 19.15 29.99 33.03
C VAL A 139 17.69 30.37 33.19
N ALA A 140 17.21 31.24 32.29
CA ALA A 140 15.95 31.98 32.37
C ALA A 140 14.65 31.17 32.19
N GLU A 141 14.63 29.86 32.50
CA GLU A 141 13.39 29.06 32.49
C GLU A 141 12.83 28.89 33.91
N SER A 142 11.59 29.38 34.14
CA SER A 142 10.88 29.18 35.40
C SER A 142 10.83 27.68 35.76
N PRO A 143 11.11 27.28 37.01
CA PRO A 143 11.12 25.87 37.46
C PRO A 143 9.76 25.16 37.26
N TYR A 144 8.69 25.90 36.98
CA TYR A 144 7.36 25.38 36.71
C TYR A 144 7.08 25.15 35.22
N ALA A 145 7.99 25.50 34.31
CA ALA A 145 7.80 25.30 32.87
C ALA A 145 7.61 23.83 32.46
N PRO A 146 8.40 22.84 32.95
CA PRO A 146 8.21 21.43 32.63
C PRO A 146 6.86 20.90 33.12
N LEU A 147 6.44 21.36 34.30
CA LEU A 147 5.18 21.00 34.95
C LEU A 147 3.97 21.53 34.20
N VAL A 148 4.03 22.79 33.75
CA VAL A 148 2.97 23.38 32.92
C VAL A 148 2.87 22.67 31.56
N ARG A 149 4.01 22.29 30.96
CA ARG A 149 4.02 21.50 29.71
C ARG A 149 3.36 20.14 29.90
N LEU A 150 3.71 19.41 30.96
CA LEU A 150 3.10 18.12 31.28
C LEU A 150 1.58 18.26 31.56
N PHE A 151 1.18 19.31 32.27
CA PHE A 151 -0.23 19.59 32.56
C PHE A 151 -1.03 19.86 31.29
N ILE A 152 -0.50 20.69 30.38
CA ILE A 152 -1.12 20.93 29.06
C ILE A 152 -1.21 19.62 28.27
N GLU A 153 -0.12 18.84 28.22
CA GLU A 153 -0.09 17.56 27.51
C GLU A 153 -1.13 16.57 28.06
N LEU A 154 -1.32 16.52 29.39
CA LEU A 154 -2.34 15.68 30.03
C LEU A 154 -3.76 16.16 29.72
N ILE A 155 -4.01 17.47 29.69
CA ILE A 155 -5.32 18.03 29.31
C ILE A 155 -5.62 17.71 27.84
N GLU A 156 -4.66 17.93 26.94
CA GLU A 156 -4.78 17.61 25.53
C GLU A 156 -5.04 16.11 25.33
N ALA A 157 -4.25 15.24 26.00
CA ALA A 157 -4.43 13.79 25.94
C ALA A 157 -5.79 13.35 26.52
N SER A 158 -6.28 13.99 27.59
CA SER A 158 -7.58 13.70 28.19
C SER A 158 -8.74 14.15 27.28
N ALA A 159 -8.61 15.31 26.65
CA ALA A 159 -9.58 15.82 25.68
C ALA A 159 -9.64 14.96 24.40
N GLU A 160 -8.51 14.39 24.00
CA GLU A 160 -8.41 13.53 22.83
C GLU A 160 -8.83 12.06 23.12
N ARG A 161 -8.86 11.64 24.40
CA ARG A 161 -9.15 10.26 24.84
C ARG A 161 -10.47 9.70 24.32
N TYR A 162 -11.48 10.55 24.16
CA TYR A 162 -12.82 10.16 23.67
C TYR A 162 -13.08 10.57 22.21
N ARG A 163 -12.08 11.14 21.53
CA ARG A 163 -12.21 11.58 20.13
C ARG A 163 -11.84 10.45 19.17
N ILE A 164 -12.86 9.78 18.66
CA ILE A 164 -12.73 8.73 17.63
C ILE A 164 -11.97 9.24 16.38
N SER A 165 -12.16 10.52 16.02
CA SER A 165 -11.49 11.14 14.87
C SER A 165 -9.96 11.17 15.03
N SER A 166 -9.44 11.31 16.24
CA SER A 166 -8.00 11.30 16.50
C SER A 166 -7.42 9.90 16.37
N LEU A 167 -8.12 8.90 16.91
CA LEU A 167 -7.74 7.50 16.77
C LEU A 167 -7.72 7.08 15.30
N ILE A 168 -8.74 7.48 14.51
CA ILE A 168 -8.79 7.20 13.06
C ILE A 168 -7.65 7.91 12.33
N ARG A 169 -7.32 9.16 12.70
CA ARG A 169 -6.22 9.90 12.06
C ARG A 169 -4.86 9.28 12.35
N ASP A 170 -4.60 8.94 13.61
CA ASP A 170 -3.33 8.36 14.05
C ASP A 170 -3.16 6.91 13.60
N THR A 171 -4.19 6.09 13.78
CA THR A 171 -4.17 4.68 13.37
C THR A 171 -4.26 4.58 11.86
N GLY A 172 -5.09 5.39 11.21
CA GLY A 172 -5.23 5.42 9.75
C GLY A 172 -3.95 5.89 9.06
N GLY A 173 -3.23 6.88 9.60
CA GLY A 173 -1.91 7.27 9.08
C GLY A 173 -0.86 6.17 9.23
N ARG A 174 -0.87 5.43 10.36
CA ARG A 174 0.04 4.31 10.60
C ARG A 174 -0.26 3.11 9.70
N LEU A 175 -1.54 2.75 9.57
CA LEU A 175 -2.00 1.72 8.63
C LEU A 175 -1.69 2.10 7.19
N ALA A 176 -1.97 3.34 6.79
CA ALA A 176 -1.60 3.85 5.46
C ALA A 176 -0.10 3.75 5.22
N ARG A 177 0.72 4.11 6.22
CA ARG A 177 2.17 3.97 6.14
C ARG A 177 2.61 2.53 5.92
N GLN A 178 2.02 1.61 6.65
CA GLN A 178 2.37 0.21 6.54
C GLN A 178 1.89 -0.43 5.24
N ILE A 179 0.65 -0.14 4.84
CA ILE A 179 0.08 -0.59 3.57
C ILE A 179 0.87 -0.01 2.38
N SER A 180 1.29 1.25 2.46
CA SER A 180 2.13 1.88 1.43
C SER A 180 3.50 1.24 1.34
N LEU A 181 4.15 0.93 2.47
CA LEU A 181 5.44 0.24 2.49
C LEU A 181 5.35 -1.16 1.87
N PHE A 182 4.25 -1.87 2.12
CA PHE A 182 3.97 -3.14 1.47
C PHE A 182 3.83 -2.97 -0.04
N ALA A 183 3.07 -1.96 -0.50
CA ALA A 183 2.86 -1.72 -1.93
C ALA A 183 4.09 -1.16 -2.68
N SER A 184 5.06 -0.54 -2.00
CA SER A 184 6.20 0.13 -2.65
C SER A 184 7.35 -0.80 -3.05
N GLN A 185 7.53 -1.94 -2.36
CA GLN A 185 8.70 -2.82 -2.57
C GLN A 185 8.74 -3.51 -3.94
N THR A 186 7.63 -3.58 -4.66
CA THR A 186 7.49 -4.28 -5.95
C THR A 186 7.45 -3.35 -7.16
N GLY A 187 7.62 -2.03 -6.99
CA GLY A 187 7.36 -1.01 -8.02
C GLY A 187 8.50 -0.67 -8.98
N GLU A 188 9.77 -0.96 -8.64
CA GLU A 188 10.93 -0.42 -9.38
C GLU A 188 11.05 -0.93 -10.82
N HIS A 189 10.57 -2.13 -11.12
CA HIS A 189 10.72 -2.74 -12.45
C HIS A 189 9.64 -2.35 -13.49
N TYR A 190 8.70 -1.45 -13.14
CA TYR A 190 7.52 -1.19 -13.96
C TYR A 190 7.54 0.07 -14.84
N VAL A 191 8.63 0.85 -14.81
CA VAL A 191 8.76 2.07 -15.62
C VAL A 191 9.72 1.83 -16.79
N ALA A 192 9.25 1.99 -18.02
CA ALA A 192 10.06 1.79 -19.22
C ALA A 192 10.89 3.04 -19.53
N ASP A 193 12.21 2.95 -19.35
CA ASP A 193 13.15 4.05 -19.60
C ASP A 193 13.69 4.10 -21.04
N SER A 194 13.40 3.09 -21.87
CA SER A 194 13.92 3.00 -23.25
C SER A 194 12.87 2.54 -24.26
N ARG A 195 13.12 2.77 -25.55
CA ARG A 195 12.27 2.26 -26.64
C ARG A 195 12.17 0.74 -26.63
N ALA A 196 13.26 0.06 -26.33
CA ALA A 196 13.28 -1.40 -26.21
C ALA A 196 12.40 -1.89 -25.04
N ALA A 197 12.44 -1.17 -23.90
CA ALA A 197 11.57 -1.47 -22.76
C ALA A 197 10.08 -1.23 -23.08
N LEU A 198 9.75 -0.17 -23.82
CA LEU A 198 8.37 0.07 -24.31
C LEU A 198 7.88 -1.04 -25.24
N ASN A 199 8.72 -1.51 -26.17
CA ASN A 199 8.38 -2.62 -27.05
C ASN A 199 8.17 -3.93 -26.27
N LYS A 200 9.06 -4.24 -25.31
CA LYS A 200 8.91 -5.40 -24.43
C LYS A 200 7.60 -5.32 -23.65
N LEU A 201 7.27 -4.15 -23.12
CA LEU A 201 6.03 -3.91 -22.40
C LEU A 201 4.80 -4.07 -23.29
N PHE A 202 4.81 -3.53 -24.50
CA PHE A 202 3.73 -3.69 -25.48
C PHE A 202 3.47 -5.17 -25.80
N TRP A 203 4.52 -5.95 -26.11
CA TRP A 203 4.37 -7.37 -26.44
C TRP A 203 3.99 -8.24 -25.24
N SER A 204 4.56 -7.97 -24.06
CA SER A 204 4.15 -8.62 -22.81
C SER A 204 2.67 -8.34 -22.49
N ALA A 205 2.22 -7.10 -22.72
CA ALA A 205 0.81 -6.74 -22.51
C ALA A 205 -0.12 -7.32 -23.57
N SER A 206 0.35 -7.42 -24.81
CA SER A 206 -0.37 -8.05 -25.93
C SER A 206 -0.66 -9.53 -25.65
N GLY A 207 0.33 -10.28 -25.14
CA GLY A 207 0.15 -11.68 -24.74
C GLY A 207 -0.93 -11.85 -23.66
N ALA A 208 -0.98 -10.94 -22.68
CA ALA A 208 -2.05 -10.95 -21.69
C ALA A 208 -3.44 -10.72 -22.33
N GLY A 209 -3.53 -9.89 -23.37
CA GLY A 209 -4.77 -9.63 -24.11
C GLY A 209 -5.34 -10.89 -24.76
N VAL A 210 -4.47 -11.73 -25.34
CA VAL A 210 -4.83 -13.04 -25.92
C VAL A 210 -5.51 -13.93 -24.86
N ILE A 211 -4.91 -14.04 -23.67
CA ILE A 211 -5.45 -14.86 -22.58
C ILE A 211 -6.78 -14.29 -22.08
N VAL A 212 -6.91 -12.97 -21.94
CA VAL A 212 -8.17 -12.32 -21.53
C VAL A 212 -9.30 -12.60 -22.52
N ALA A 213 -9.03 -12.61 -23.82
CA ALA A 213 -10.04 -12.95 -24.82
C ALA A 213 -10.59 -14.38 -24.63
N ALA A 214 -9.72 -15.34 -24.31
CA ALA A 214 -10.12 -16.71 -23.98
C ALA A 214 -10.89 -16.78 -22.66
N MET A 215 -10.47 -16.05 -21.63
CA MET A 215 -11.18 -15.95 -20.34
C MET A 215 -12.59 -15.38 -20.52
N ALA A 216 -12.76 -14.38 -21.40
CA ALA A 216 -14.05 -13.78 -21.71
C ALA A 216 -15.01 -14.78 -22.39
N LEU A 217 -14.50 -15.57 -23.34
CA LEU A 217 -15.29 -16.65 -23.95
C LEU A 217 -15.67 -17.71 -22.92
N LEU A 218 -14.71 -18.17 -22.11
CA LEU A 218 -14.96 -19.18 -21.08
C LEU A 218 -15.99 -18.69 -20.06
N LYS A 219 -15.92 -17.40 -19.65
CA LYS A 219 -16.93 -16.77 -18.80
C LYS A 219 -18.32 -16.89 -19.42
N SER A 220 -18.49 -16.55 -20.70
CA SER A 220 -19.79 -16.69 -21.35
C SER A 220 -20.27 -18.13 -21.33
N ARG A 221 -19.42 -19.08 -21.72
CA ARG A 221 -19.79 -20.50 -21.73
C ARG A 221 -20.19 -21.02 -20.36
N LEU A 222 -19.57 -20.52 -19.29
CA LEU A 222 -19.95 -20.87 -17.92
C LEU A 222 -21.33 -20.31 -17.54
N VAL A 223 -21.65 -19.09 -17.95
CA VAL A 223 -22.97 -18.47 -17.73
C VAL A 223 -24.04 -19.21 -18.55
N ASP A 224 -23.72 -19.63 -19.77
CA ASP A 224 -24.63 -20.38 -20.65
C ASP A 224 -25.00 -21.77 -20.08
N LEU A 225 -24.26 -22.29 -19.08
CA LEU A 225 -24.62 -23.52 -18.38
C LEU A 225 -25.79 -23.34 -17.40
N HIS A 226 -26.21 -22.11 -17.11
CA HIS A 226 -27.33 -21.78 -16.22
C HIS A 226 -27.24 -22.51 -14.86
N LEU A 227 -26.04 -22.54 -14.28
CA LEU A 227 -25.77 -23.17 -12.99
C LEU A 227 -26.45 -22.40 -11.86
N ALA A 228 -26.48 -23.00 -10.67
CA ALA A 228 -26.94 -22.27 -9.48
C ALA A 228 -26.06 -21.02 -9.27
N PRO A 229 -26.64 -19.85 -8.90
CA PRO A 229 -25.93 -18.58 -8.86
C PRO A 229 -24.60 -18.59 -8.10
N LEU A 230 -24.51 -19.32 -6.98
CA LEU A 230 -23.27 -19.44 -6.20
C LEU A 230 -22.21 -20.28 -6.91
N GLN A 231 -22.60 -21.31 -7.66
CA GLN A 231 -21.69 -22.15 -8.43
C GLN A 231 -21.15 -21.38 -9.64
N GLU A 232 -22.03 -20.66 -10.35
CA GLU A 232 -21.62 -19.78 -11.45
C GLU A 232 -20.63 -18.71 -10.95
N ALA A 233 -20.96 -18.02 -9.86
CA ALA A 233 -20.10 -17.03 -9.22
C ALA A 233 -18.70 -17.60 -8.90
N LEU A 234 -18.65 -18.80 -8.33
CA LEU A 234 -17.40 -19.46 -7.98
C LEU A 234 -16.58 -19.82 -9.23
N LEU A 235 -17.20 -20.38 -10.26
CA LEU A 235 -16.51 -20.81 -11.48
C LEU A 235 -16.02 -19.61 -12.31
N VAL A 236 -16.81 -18.55 -12.42
CA VAL A 236 -16.39 -17.30 -13.08
C VAL A 236 -15.23 -16.66 -12.32
N SER A 237 -15.32 -16.62 -10.98
CA SER A 237 -14.23 -16.12 -10.13
C SER A 237 -12.95 -16.94 -10.28
N LEU A 238 -13.08 -18.27 -10.36
CA LEU A 238 -11.95 -19.17 -10.54
C LEU A 238 -11.32 -19.02 -11.93
N ASN A 239 -12.13 -18.91 -12.99
CA ASN A 239 -11.66 -18.59 -14.35
C ASN A 239 -10.80 -17.31 -14.33
N TYR A 240 -11.30 -16.26 -13.69
CA TYR A 240 -10.56 -15.00 -13.60
C TYR A 240 -9.28 -15.13 -12.76
N ALA A 241 -9.36 -15.75 -11.59
CA ALA A 241 -8.23 -15.90 -10.67
C ALA A 241 -7.12 -16.74 -11.30
N LEU A 242 -7.45 -17.89 -11.90
CA LEU A 242 -6.48 -18.74 -12.58
C LEU A 242 -5.92 -18.07 -13.84
N GLY A 243 -6.74 -17.38 -14.62
CA GLY A 243 -6.29 -16.67 -15.81
C GLY A 243 -5.30 -15.55 -15.50
N PHE A 244 -5.55 -14.77 -14.44
CA PHE A 244 -4.58 -13.74 -14.01
C PHE A 244 -3.31 -14.31 -13.38
N VAL A 245 -3.41 -15.42 -12.64
CA VAL A 245 -2.22 -16.14 -12.17
C VAL A 245 -1.42 -16.66 -13.38
N LEU A 246 -2.07 -17.24 -14.39
CA LEU A 246 -1.40 -17.71 -15.61
C LEU A 246 -0.69 -16.56 -16.35
N ILE A 247 -1.37 -15.44 -16.55
CA ILE A 247 -0.79 -14.22 -17.14
C ILE A 247 0.48 -13.81 -16.37
N TYR A 248 0.42 -13.82 -15.04
CA TYR A 248 1.55 -13.47 -14.19
C TYR A 248 2.70 -14.48 -14.29
N LEU A 249 2.41 -15.79 -14.23
CA LEU A 249 3.43 -16.86 -14.33
C LEU A 249 4.14 -16.84 -15.70
N LEU A 250 3.44 -16.44 -16.76
CA LEU A 250 3.99 -16.27 -18.11
C LEU A 250 4.76 -14.95 -18.29
N HIS A 251 4.93 -14.15 -17.23
CA HIS A 251 5.60 -12.84 -17.27
C HIS A 251 4.93 -11.85 -18.24
N LEU A 252 3.62 -12.01 -18.41
CA LEU A 252 2.78 -11.12 -19.23
C LEU A 252 2.23 -10.00 -18.35
N THR A 253 1.95 -8.86 -18.99
CA THR A 253 1.61 -7.62 -18.28
C THR A 253 0.12 -7.30 -18.38
N ILE A 254 -0.53 -7.06 -17.25
CA ILE A 254 -1.86 -6.45 -17.20
C ILE A 254 -1.66 -4.94 -17.02
N ALA A 255 -1.98 -4.18 -18.05
CA ALA A 255 -1.65 -2.75 -18.15
C ALA A 255 -2.10 -1.93 -16.93
N THR A 256 -3.31 -2.18 -16.44
CA THR A 256 -3.98 -1.37 -15.40
C THR A 256 -3.53 -1.68 -13.96
N LYS A 257 -2.68 -2.69 -13.74
CA LYS A 257 -2.15 -3.04 -12.40
C LYS A 257 -0.88 -2.27 -12.04
N GLN A 258 -0.05 -1.95 -13.03
CA GLN A 258 1.22 -1.23 -12.86
C GLN A 258 1.09 0.19 -12.26
N PRO A 259 0.08 1.00 -12.61
CA PRO A 259 -0.07 2.37 -12.11
C PRO A 259 -0.09 2.46 -10.59
N ALA A 260 -0.83 1.56 -9.93
CA ALA A 260 -0.90 1.52 -8.47
C ALA A 260 0.48 1.29 -7.83
N MET A 261 1.29 0.39 -8.41
CA MET A 261 2.64 0.08 -7.91
C MET A 261 3.60 1.26 -8.11
N THR A 262 3.58 1.87 -9.30
CA THR A 262 4.44 3.02 -9.61
C THR A 262 4.09 4.27 -8.80
N ALA A 263 2.82 4.46 -8.46
CA ALA A 263 2.35 5.58 -7.65
C ALA A 263 2.97 5.59 -6.25
N SER A 264 3.05 4.42 -5.59
CA SER A 264 3.59 4.33 -4.23
C SER A 264 5.07 4.69 -4.19
N LEU A 265 5.87 4.13 -5.10
CA LEU A 265 7.30 4.47 -5.22
C LEU A 265 7.50 5.97 -5.48
N PHE A 266 6.72 6.52 -6.40
CA PHE A 266 6.79 7.94 -6.73
C PHE A 266 6.45 8.84 -5.54
N ALA A 267 5.41 8.52 -4.76
CA ALA A 267 5.05 9.29 -3.58
C ALA A 267 6.19 9.33 -2.54
N HIS A 268 6.91 8.22 -2.35
CA HIS A 268 8.07 8.17 -1.46
C HIS A 268 9.20 9.07 -1.96
N THR A 269 9.60 8.96 -3.23
CA THR A 269 10.65 9.82 -3.82
C THR A 269 10.26 11.30 -3.78
N LEU A 270 8.99 11.62 -4.06
CA LEU A 270 8.48 13.00 -4.04
C LEU A 270 8.52 13.61 -2.63
N ALA A 271 8.32 12.79 -1.59
CA ALA A 271 8.34 13.25 -0.20
C ALA A 271 9.75 13.56 0.33
N GLU A 272 10.80 13.00 -0.27
CA GLU A 272 12.19 13.29 0.10
C GLU A 272 12.68 14.62 -0.49
N VAL A 273 12.08 15.07 -1.60
CA VAL A 273 12.45 16.31 -2.27
C VAL A 273 11.83 17.52 -1.55
N ARG A 274 12.67 18.42 -1.02
CA ARG A 274 12.23 19.64 -0.32
C ARG A 274 11.96 20.85 -1.23
N SER A 275 12.66 20.95 -2.36
CA SER A 275 12.53 22.10 -3.27
C SER A 275 11.29 21.97 -4.16
N HIS A 276 10.46 23.02 -4.21
CA HIS A 276 9.24 23.04 -5.03
C HIS A 276 9.54 22.91 -6.53
N GLN A 277 10.63 23.50 -7.01
CA GLN A 277 11.05 23.38 -8.42
C GLN A 277 11.50 21.97 -8.74
N ALA A 278 12.28 21.34 -7.85
CA ALA A 278 12.73 19.97 -8.02
C ALA A 278 11.55 18.97 -7.96
N GLN A 279 10.59 19.16 -7.05
CA GLN A 279 9.35 18.38 -7.00
C GLN A 279 8.57 18.49 -8.32
N GLN A 280 8.46 19.71 -8.88
CA GLN A 280 7.71 19.91 -10.12
C GLN A 280 8.39 19.25 -11.33
N LYS A 281 9.72 19.30 -11.39
CA LYS A 281 10.50 18.58 -12.41
C LYS A 281 10.31 17.06 -12.28
N LEU A 282 10.39 16.54 -11.06
CA LEU A 282 10.20 15.10 -10.78
C LEU A 282 8.78 14.64 -11.16
N ILE A 283 7.75 15.43 -10.84
CA ILE A 283 6.35 15.17 -11.24
C ILE A 283 6.22 15.12 -12.77
N ALA A 284 6.83 16.07 -13.49
CA ALA A 284 6.75 16.11 -14.94
C ALA A 284 7.46 14.91 -15.60
N GLU A 285 8.65 14.56 -15.13
CA GLU A 285 9.41 13.40 -15.62
C GLU A 285 8.68 12.08 -15.35
N PHE A 286 8.16 11.92 -14.12
CA PHE A 286 7.37 10.74 -13.77
C PHE A 286 6.10 10.64 -14.60
N ALA A 287 5.37 11.76 -14.79
CA ALA A 287 4.15 11.79 -15.58
C ALA A 287 4.37 11.36 -17.03
N ASP A 288 5.45 11.83 -17.67
CA ASP A 288 5.79 11.43 -19.05
C ASP A 288 6.16 9.93 -19.13
N LYS A 289 6.95 9.43 -18.18
CA LYS A 289 7.33 8.01 -18.12
C LYS A 289 6.13 7.09 -17.88
N VAL A 290 5.26 7.44 -16.94
CA VAL A 290 4.03 6.71 -16.64
C VAL A 290 3.12 6.73 -17.86
N TRP A 291 2.87 7.90 -18.45
CA TRP A 291 2.03 8.01 -19.64
C TRP A 291 2.51 7.08 -20.76
N ARG A 292 3.80 7.10 -21.10
CA ARG A 292 4.36 6.25 -22.17
C ARG A 292 4.23 4.77 -21.87
N SER A 293 4.58 4.36 -20.66
CA SER A 293 4.53 2.96 -20.24
C SER A 293 3.08 2.44 -20.23
N GLN A 294 2.16 3.23 -19.67
CA GLN A 294 0.75 2.89 -19.59
C GLN A 294 0.08 2.89 -20.97
N ALA A 295 0.38 3.86 -21.82
CA ALA A 295 -0.16 3.89 -23.18
C ALA A 295 0.28 2.64 -23.98
N ALA A 296 1.56 2.27 -23.93
CA ALA A 296 2.07 1.08 -24.61
C ALA A 296 1.41 -0.21 -24.09
N ALA A 297 1.32 -0.37 -22.76
CA ALA A 297 0.71 -1.55 -22.16
C ALA A 297 -0.80 -1.64 -22.45
N ILE A 298 -1.54 -0.53 -22.27
CA ILE A 298 -2.99 -0.48 -22.50
C ILE A 298 -3.29 -0.77 -23.97
N PHE A 299 -2.57 -0.13 -24.90
CA PHE A 299 -2.81 -0.31 -26.33
C PHE A 299 -2.53 -1.76 -26.77
N GLY A 300 -1.42 -2.35 -26.35
CA GLY A 300 -1.10 -3.75 -26.67
C GLY A 300 -2.14 -4.73 -26.11
N ASN A 301 -2.47 -4.58 -24.82
CA ASN A 301 -3.44 -5.45 -24.17
C ASN A 301 -4.85 -5.34 -24.79
N MET A 302 -5.32 -4.11 -25.03
CA MET A 302 -6.63 -3.84 -25.64
C MET A 302 -6.69 -4.35 -27.09
N LEU A 303 -5.69 -4.03 -27.91
CA LEU A 303 -5.67 -4.39 -29.33
C LEU A 303 -5.68 -5.92 -29.51
N PHE A 304 -4.84 -6.63 -28.77
CA PHE A 304 -4.78 -8.10 -28.89
C PHE A 304 -5.95 -8.80 -28.21
N ALA A 305 -6.54 -8.24 -27.14
CA ALA A 305 -7.80 -8.76 -26.60
C ALA A 305 -8.93 -8.66 -27.62
N PHE A 306 -9.08 -7.51 -28.27
CA PHE A 306 -10.04 -7.29 -29.35
C PHE A 306 -9.79 -8.22 -30.55
N ALA A 307 -8.57 -8.20 -31.09
CA ALA A 307 -8.23 -8.97 -32.29
C ALA A 307 -8.36 -10.48 -32.06
N THR A 308 -7.90 -10.97 -30.91
CA THR A 308 -8.02 -12.40 -30.56
C THR A 308 -9.47 -12.80 -30.40
N ALA A 309 -10.29 -12.01 -29.71
CA ALA A 309 -11.72 -12.30 -29.56
C ALA A 309 -12.41 -12.39 -30.92
N ALA A 310 -12.13 -11.43 -31.80
CA ALA A 310 -12.72 -11.40 -33.14
C ALA A 310 -12.25 -12.57 -34.02
N LEU A 311 -10.96 -12.96 -33.93
CA LEU A 311 -10.42 -14.13 -34.61
C LEU A 311 -11.03 -15.44 -34.09
N ILE A 312 -11.17 -15.59 -32.77
CA ILE A 312 -11.83 -16.75 -32.15
C ILE A 312 -13.28 -16.84 -32.62
N ALA A 313 -14.00 -15.71 -32.63
CA ALA A 313 -15.38 -15.63 -33.09
C ALA A 313 -15.52 -16.05 -34.56
N LEU A 314 -14.62 -15.55 -35.42
CA LEU A 314 -14.59 -15.91 -36.84
C LEU A 314 -14.25 -17.39 -37.06
N ALA A 315 -13.28 -17.93 -36.33
CA ALA A 315 -12.90 -19.34 -36.41
C ALA A 315 -14.06 -20.27 -35.99
N LEU A 316 -14.83 -19.88 -34.97
CA LEU A 316 -16.00 -20.64 -34.54
C LEU A 316 -17.17 -20.51 -35.53
N ALA A 317 -17.39 -19.32 -36.08
CA ALA A 317 -18.42 -19.08 -37.09
C ALA A 317 -18.17 -19.90 -38.38
N THR A 318 -16.90 -19.95 -38.85
CA THR A 318 -16.52 -20.79 -40.00
C THR A 318 -16.66 -22.29 -39.72
N ALA A 319 -16.57 -22.71 -38.46
CA ALA A 319 -16.86 -24.07 -38.01
C ALA A 319 -18.37 -24.33 -37.79
N GLY A 320 -19.26 -23.40 -38.17
CA GLY A 320 -20.71 -23.54 -38.06
C GLY A 320 -21.27 -23.29 -36.65
N HIS A 321 -20.47 -22.75 -35.73
CA HIS A 321 -20.89 -22.47 -34.36
C HIS A 321 -21.00 -20.95 -34.15
N ALA A 322 -22.19 -20.46 -33.82
CA ALA A 322 -22.34 -19.07 -33.39
C ALA A 322 -21.67 -18.88 -32.01
N THR A 323 -20.72 -17.94 -31.91
CA THR A 323 -20.05 -17.64 -30.64
C THR A 323 -20.97 -17.02 -29.60
N PHE A 324 -21.83 -16.10 -30.05
CA PHE A 324 -22.77 -15.34 -29.23
C PHE A 324 -24.05 -15.10 -30.04
N SER A 325 -25.20 -15.05 -29.36
CA SER A 325 -26.45 -14.59 -29.97
C SER A 325 -26.41 -13.07 -30.18
N THR A 326 -27.25 -12.56 -31.08
CA THR A 326 -27.42 -11.11 -31.30
C THR A 326 -27.88 -10.39 -30.04
N ASP A 327 -28.74 -11.03 -29.23
CA ASP A 327 -29.22 -10.46 -27.96
C ASP A 327 -28.08 -10.33 -26.96
N LYS A 328 -27.21 -11.35 -26.86
CA LYS A 328 -26.04 -11.29 -25.99
C LYS A 328 -25.06 -10.22 -26.46
N ALA A 329 -24.86 -10.09 -27.77
CA ALA A 329 -24.01 -9.06 -28.34
C ALA A 329 -24.55 -7.64 -28.07
N ALA A 330 -25.86 -7.42 -28.13
CA ALA A 330 -26.49 -6.16 -27.75
C ALA A 330 -26.22 -5.82 -26.28
N GLU A 331 -26.32 -6.83 -25.40
CA GLU A 331 -25.99 -6.69 -23.98
C GLU A 331 -24.52 -6.26 -23.81
N LEU A 332 -23.56 -6.97 -24.43
CA LEU A 332 -22.14 -6.63 -24.39
C LEU A 332 -21.83 -5.21 -24.88
N LEU A 333 -22.54 -4.71 -25.88
CA LEU A 333 -22.39 -3.33 -26.37
C LEU A 333 -22.98 -2.30 -25.39
N ALA A 334 -24.13 -2.61 -24.79
CA ALA A 334 -24.75 -1.75 -23.77
C ALA A 334 -23.84 -1.60 -22.54
N GLU A 335 -23.17 -2.68 -22.15
CA GLU A 335 -22.20 -2.73 -21.05
C GLU A 335 -20.95 -1.85 -21.25
N ILE A 336 -20.60 -1.56 -22.51
CA ILE A 336 -19.44 -0.73 -22.87
C ILE A 336 -19.86 0.73 -23.05
N ASN A 337 -21.16 1.00 -23.26
CA ASN A 337 -21.65 2.34 -23.54
C ASN A 337 -21.40 3.30 -22.36
N PRO A 338 -20.58 4.35 -22.53
CA PRO A 338 -20.16 5.22 -21.43
C PRO A 338 -21.26 6.18 -20.94
N VAL A 339 -22.30 6.42 -21.74
CA VAL A 339 -23.38 7.37 -21.43
C VAL A 339 -24.68 6.65 -21.13
N GLY A 340 -25.00 5.60 -21.91
CA GLY A 340 -26.23 4.83 -21.76
C GLY A 340 -26.21 3.78 -20.65
N SER A 341 -25.07 3.61 -19.97
CA SER A 341 -24.92 2.65 -18.87
C SER A 341 -24.06 3.21 -17.75
N ALA A 342 -24.09 2.55 -16.59
CA ALA A 342 -23.18 2.85 -15.48
C ALA A 342 -21.74 2.33 -15.70
N ALA A 343 -21.31 2.12 -16.95
CA ALA A 343 -20.01 1.54 -17.31
C ALA A 343 -18.82 2.23 -16.62
N LEU A 344 -18.81 3.56 -16.55
CA LEU A 344 -17.72 4.31 -15.92
C LEU A 344 -17.70 4.14 -14.39
N PHE A 345 -18.88 4.02 -13.75
CA PHE A 345 -18.96 3.72 -12.33
C PHE A 345 -18.43 2.31 -12.04
N TYR A 346 -18.84 1.32 -12.84
CA TYR A 346 -18.32 -0.05 -12.75
C TYR A 346 -16.83 -0.16 -13.09
N ALA A 347 -16.33 0.73 -13.95
CA ALA A 347 -14.89 0.86 -14.20
C ALA A 347 -14.13 1.40 -12.98
N ALA A 348 -14.75 2.31 -12.21
CA ALA A 348 -14.17 2.79 -10.97
C ALA A 348 -14.09 1.68 -9.91
N VAL A 349 -15.12 0.83 -9.80
CA VAL A 349 -15.11 -0.37 -8.93
C VAL A 349 -13.96 -1.31 -9.31
N ALA A 350 -13.75 -1.56 -10.61
CA ALA A 350 -12.57 -2.32 -11.08
C ALA A 350 -11.25 -1.65 -10.65
N GLY A 351 -11.17 -0.32 -10.74
CA GLY A 351 -10.01 0.47 -10.30
C GLY A 351 -9.71 0.31 -8.81
N ILE A 352 -10.74 0.25 -7.96
CA ILE A 352 -10.58 -0.06 -6.53
C ILE A 352 -10.01 -1.47 -6.35
N GLY A 353 -10.53 -2.45 -7.10
CA GLY A 353 -10.01 -3.83 -7.10
C GLY A 353 -8.53 -3.93 -7.46
N LEU A 354 -8.09 -3.19 -8.48
CA LEU A 354 -6.68 -3.11 -8.90
C LEU A 354 -5.78 -2.54 -7.80
N PHE A 355 -6.24 -1.48 -7.12
CA PHE A 355 -5.54 -0.91 -5.97
C PHE A 355 -5.44 -1.91 -4.81
N LEU A 356 -6.55 -2.55 -4.44
CA LEU A 356 -6.58 -3.57 -3.39
C LEU A 356 -5.69 -4.77 -3.73
N ALA A 357 -5.64 -5.19 -4.99
CA ALA A 357 -4.75 -6.25 -5.45
C ALA A 357 -3.26 -5.89 -5.28
N GLY A 358 -2.89 -4.62 -5.48
CA GLY A 358 -1.55 -4.11 -5.17
C GLY A 358 -1.21 -4.20 -3.69
N ILE A 359 -2.17 -3.84 -2.82
CA ILE A 359 -2.03 -3.98 -1.35
C ILE A 359 -1.84 -5.45 -0.96
N VAL A 360 -2.66 -6.35 -1.50
CA VAL A 360 -2.57 -7.78 -1.22
C VAL A 360 -1.23 -8.34 -1.67
N SER A 361 -0.73 -7.93 -2.85
CA SER A 361 0.60 -8.33 -3.33
C SER A 361 1.67 -7.94 -2.33
N GLY A 362 1.75 -6.66 -1.98
CA GLY A 362 2.73 -6.15 -1.04
C GLY A 362 2.66 -6.79 0.35
N TYR A 363 1.45 -7.05 0.84
CA TYR A 363 1.26 -7.73 2.12
C TYR A 363 1.86 -9.14 2.10
N TYR A 364 1.64 -9.90 1.03
CA TYR A 364 2.19 -11.25 0.89
C TYR A 364 3.70 -11.25 0.60
N ASP A 365 4.23 -10.25 -0.11
CA ASP A 365 5.69 -10.06 -0.26
C ASP A 365 6.35 -9.89 1.12
N ASN A 366 5.84 -8.97 1.94
CA ASN A 366 6.33 -8.80 3.31
C ASN A 366 6.10 -10.04 4.17
N LYS A 367 4.93 -10.69 4.06
CA LYS A 367 4.61 -11.90 4.83
C LYS A 367 5.56 -13.06 4.53
N THR A 368 6.00 -13.18 3.27
CA THR A 368 6.95 -14.21 2.82
C THR A 368 8.27 -14.08 3.56
N ILE A 369 8.81 -12.86 3.62
CA ILE A 369 10.05 -12.54 4.34
C ILE A 369 9.84 -12.66 5.85
N TYR A 370 8.81 -11.99 6.38
CA TYR A 370 8.55 -11.87 7.82
C TYR A 370 8.30 -13.23 8.47
N GLN A 371 7.49 -14.11 7.85
CA GLN A 371 7.18 -15.44 8.39
C GLN A 371 8.13 -16.55 7.92
N ARG A 372 9.18 -16.20 7.15
CA ARG A 372 10.12 -17.15 6.57
C ARG A 372 9.39 -18.30 5.85
N ILE A 373 8.41 -17.94 5.02
CA ILE A 373 7.53 -18.91 4.34
C ILE A 373 8.36 -19.92 3.52
N PRO A 374 9.36 -19.50 2.71
CA PRO A 374 10.16 -20.43 1.93
C PRO A 374 10.92 -21.45 2.80
N GLU A 375 11.51 -20.99 3.92
CA GLU A 375 12.23 -21.85 4.86
C GLU A 375 11.28 -22.88 5.50
N ARG A 376 10.06 -22.48 5.84
CA ARG A 376 9.03 -23.39 6.37
C ARG A 376 8.56 -24.40 5.34
N LEU A 377 8.39 -23.97 4.08
CA LEU A 377 8.02 -24.86 2.98
C LEU A 377 9.13 -25.88 2.68
N ALA A 378 10.40 -25.47 2.73
CA ALA A 378 11.54 -26.35 2.53
C ALA A 378 11.59 -27.49 3.55
N ASN A 379 11.12 -27.25 4.78
CA ASN A 379 11.10 -28.24 5.87
C ASN A 379 9.91 -29.24 5.80
N LEU A 380 8.99 -29.11 4.83
CA LEU A 380 7.87 -30.04 4.69
C LEU A 380 8.31 -31.40 4.16
N THR A 381 7.78 -32.48 4.74
CA THR A 381 8.19 -33.85 4.39
C THR A 381 7.40 -34.47 3.24
N LEU A 382 6.13 -34.08 3.04
CA LEU A 382 5.25 -34.66 2.02
C LEU A 382 5.56 -34.17 0.59
N PRO A 383 5.71 -32.86 0.30
CA PRO A 383 5.92 -32.40 -1.07
C PRO A 383 7.21 -32.92 -1.75
N PRO A 384 8.37 -32.98 -1.07
CA PRO A 384 9.58 -33.61 -1.62
C PRO A 384 9.41 -35.09 -1.96
N ARG A 385 8.54 -35.82 -1.24
CA ARG A 385 8.24 -37.23 -1.50
C ARG A 385 7.36 -37.42 -2.74
N LEU A 386 6.44 -36.48 -3.00
CA LEU A 386 5.51 -36.57 -4.14
C LEU A 386 6.14 -36.04 -5.44
N LEU A 387 6.85 -34.92 -5.39
CA LEU A 387 7.37 -34.20 -6.57
C LEU A 387 8.87 -34.42 -6.79
N GLY A 388 9.58 -34.93 -5.77
CA GLY A 388 11.04 -34.98 -5.72
C GLY A 388 11.64 -33.73 -5.09
N ALA A 389 12.71 -33.91 -4.29
CA ALA A 389 13.35 -32.83 -3.53
C ALA A 389 13.84 -31.67 -4.41
N ARG A 390 14.40 -31.95 -5.60
CA ARG A 390 14.87 -30.91 -6.53
C ARG A 390 13.72 -30.08 -7.10
N ALA A 391 12.60 -30.71 -7.44
CA ALA A 391 11.44 -30.00 -7.97
C ALA A 391 10.78 -29.15 -6.89
N TRP A 392 10.66 -29.68 -5.67
CA TRP A 392 10.16 -28.93 -4.53
C TRP A 392 11.02 -27.71 -4.21
N GLN A 393 12.35 -27.86 -4.19
CA GLN A 393 13.24 -26.74 -3.93
C GLN A 393 13.07 -25.62 -4.96
N ARG A 394 12.95 -25.96 -6.26
CA ARG A 394 12.66 -24.96 -7.30
C ARG A 394 11.32 -24.24 -7.08
N ILE A 395 10.29 -24.95 -6.62
CA ILE A 395 8.99 -24.34 -6.29
C ILE A 395 9.14 -23.39 -5.11
N VAL A 396 9.86 -23.80 -4.06
CA VAL A 396 10.11 -22.96 -2.88
C VAL A 396 10.89 -21.70 -3.25
N ASP A 397 11.94 -21.83 -4.06
CA ASP A 397 12.74 -20.70 -4.53
C ASP A 397 11.91 -19.78 -5.44
N TYR A 398 11.04 -20.33 -6.28
CA TYR A 398 10.11 -19.53 -7.08
C TYR A 398 9.11 -18.77 -6.20
N LEU A 399 8.49 -19.44 -5.21
CA LEU A 399 7.54 -18.81 -4.30
C LEU A 399 8.17 -17.70 -3.45
N ARG A 400 9.46 -17.80 -3.13
CA ARG A 400 10.19 -16.77 -2.37
C ARG A 400 10.08 -15.38 -3.00
N GLU A 401 10.17 -15.31 -4.32
CA GLU A 401 10.18 -14.04 -5.07
C GLU A 401 8.82 -13.69 -5.68
N HIS A 402 7.90 -14.66 -5.79
CA HIS A 402 6.66 -14.51 -6.57
C HIS A 402 5.36 -14.64 -5.76
N LEU A 403 5.40 -15.01 -4.47
CA LEU A 403 4.18 -15.27 -3.70
C LEU A 403 3.25 -14.06 -3.62
N GLY A 404 3.77 -12.84 -3.43
CA GLY A 404 2.92 -11.64 -3.43
C GLY A 404 2.26 -11.40 -4.77
N GLY A 405 3.01 -11.50 -5.86
CA GLY A 405 2.47 -11.36 -7.21
C GLY A 405 1.37 -12.39 -7.52
N ILE A 406 1.56 -13.65 -7.13
CA ILE A 406 0.55 -14.72 -7.28
C ILE A 406 -0.71 -14.35 -6.47
N MET A 407 -0.56 -14.04 -5.19
CA MET A 407 -1.70 -13.76 -4.31
C MET A 407 -2.46 -12.49 -4.72
N GLY A 408 -1.76 -11.46 -5.20
CA GLY A 408 -2.39 -10.24 -5.72
C GLY A 408 -3.19 -10.50 -6.99
N ASN A 409 -2.71 -11.34 -7.91
CA ASN A 409 -3.46 -11.70 -9.13
C ASN A 409 -4.63 -12.64 -8.82
N LEU A 410 -4.44 -13.60 -7.92
CA LEU A 410 -5.49 -14.48 -7.43
C LEU A 410 -6.62 -13.67 -6.79
N PHE A 411 -6.28 -12.76 -5.87
CA PHE A 411 -7.23 -11.85 -5.25
C PHE A 411 -7.97 -11.00 -6.29
N PHE A 412 -7.25 -10.44 -7.27
CA PHE A 412 -7.88 -9.61 -8.30
C PHE A 412 -8.92 -10.39 -9.11
N GLY A 413 -8.64 -11.63 -9.50
CA GLY A 413 -9.61 -12.45 -10.23
C GLY A 413 -10.84 -12.82 -9.42
N PHE A 414 -10.66 -13.22 -8.16
CA PHE A 414 -11.79 -13.44 -7.25
C PHE A 414 -12.58 -12.17 -7.01
N TYR A 415 -11.91 -11.02 -6.83
CA TYR A 415 -12.57 -9.74 -6.68
C TYR A 415 -13.45 -9.41 -7.89
N LEU A 416 -12.95 -9.60 -9.12
CA LEU A 416 -13.74 -9.35 -10.33
C LEU A 416 -14.99 -10.24 -10.41
N GLY A 417 -14.85 -11.54 -10.17
CA GLY A 417 -15.97 -12.49 -10.28
C GLY A 417 -16.99 -12.33 -9.15
N LEU A 418 -16.53 -12.26 -7.90
CA LEU A 418 -17.41 -12.19 -6.73
C LEU A 418 -18.15 -10.86 -6.63
N THR A 419 -17.53 -9.75 -7.04
CA THR A 419 -18.19 -8.44 -6.99
C THR A 419 -19.35 -8.38 -7.98
N SER A 420 -19.16 -8.88 -9.21
CA SER A 420 -20.23 -9.01 -10.21
C SER A 420 -21.35 -9.93 -9.72
N ALA A 421 -20.99 -11.11 -9.17
CA ALA A 421 -21.95 -12.03 -8.59
C ALA A 421 -22.71 -11.45 -7.40
N PHE A 422 -22.03 -10.70 -6.51
CA PHE A 422 -22.64 -10.05 -5.37
C PHE A 422 -23.68 -9.03 -5.80
N GLY A 423 -23.41 -8.21 -6.82
CA GLY A 423 -24.40 -7.29 -7.37
C GLY A 423 -25.64 -8.01 -7.89
N HIS A 424 -25.45 -9.07 -8.67
CA HIS A 424 -26.56 -9.88 -9.17
C HIS A 424 -27.39 -10.52 -8.05
N LEU A 425 -26.74 -11.14 -7.06
CA LEU A 425 -27.40 -11.82 -5.93
C LEU A 425 -28.10 -10.86 -4.96
N SER A 426 -27.53 -9.67 -4.75
CA SER A 426 -28.08 -8.67 -3.82
C SER A 426 -29.15 -7.78 -4.46
N GLY A 427 -29.31 -7.86 -5.80
CA GLY A 427 -30.16 -6.93 -6.57
C GLY A 427 -29.60 -5.50 -6.62
N LEU A 428 -28.38 -5.27 -6.14
CA LEU A 428 -27.72 -3.98 -6.24
C LEU A 428 -27.17 -3.81 -7.67
N PRO A 429 -27.26 -2.61 -8.26
CA PRO A 429 -26.71 -2.33 -9.58
C PRO A 429 -25.18 -2.20 -9.48
N LEU A 430 -24.50 -3.29 -9.16
CA LEU A 430 -23.07 -3.35 -8.85
C LEU A 430 -22.41 -4.40 -9.74
N ASP A 431 -21.52 -3.94 -10.61
CA ASP A 431 -20.82 -4.79 -11.56
C ASP A 431 -19.42 -4.21 -11.85
N ILE A 432 -18.63 -4.88 -12.69
CA ILE A 432 -17.27 -4.46 -13.01
C ILE A 432 -17.02 -4.37 -14.51
N ARG A 433 -16.42 -3.26 -14.93
CA ARG A 433 -15.92 -3.05 -16.29
C ARG A 433 -14.41 -2.87 -16.29
N HIS A 434 -13.72 -3.72 -17.03
CA HIS A 434 -12.27 -3.67 -17.15
C HIS A 434 -11.89 -3.63 -18.62
N ILE A 435 -10.99 -2.71 -18.99
CA ILE A 435 -10.63 -2.40 -20.38
C ILE A 435 -10.37 -3.63 -21.26
N ALA A 436 -9.59 -4.59 -20.77
CA ALA A 436 -9.22 -5.78 -21.53
C ALA A 436 -10.44 -6.67 -21.87
N PHE A 437 -11.34 -6.86 -20.90
CA PHE A 437 -12.58 -7.61 -21.09
C PHE A 437 -13.55 -6.84 -21.99
N SER A 438 -13.67 -5.52 -21.80
CA SER A 438 -14.49 -4.67 -22.65
C SER A 438 -14.01 -4.68 -24.11
N ALA A 439 -12.70 -4.72 -24.35
CA ALA A 439 -12.12 -4.83 -25.68
C ALA A 439 -12.42 -6.19 -26.34
N ALA A 440 -12.29 -7.29 -25.58
CA ALA A 440 -12.66 -8.63 -26.05
C ALA A 440 -14.17 -8.72 -26.36
N ASN A 441 -15.01 -8.20 -25.47
CA ASN A 441 -16.47 -8.17 -25.65
C ASN A 441 -16.87 -7.40 -26.91
N LEU A 442 -16.22 -6.27 -27.21
CA LEU A 442 -16.42 -5.54 -28.46
C LEU A 442 -16.07 -6.39 -29.69
N GLY A 443 -14.95 -7.13 -29.65
CA GLY A 443 -14.55 -8.03 -30.74
C GLY A 443 -15.57 -9.14 -30.98
N TYR A 444 -16.08 -9.74 -29.90
CA TYR A 444 -17.15 -10.75 -29.98
C TYR A 444 -18.47 -10.18 -30.50
N ALA A 445 -18.87 -8.99 -30.04
CA ALA A 445 -20.11 -8.34 -30.45
C ALA A 445 -20.08 -7.94 -31.93
N LEU A 446 -18.95 -7.43 -32.43
CA LEU A 446 -18.78 -7.09 -33.85
C LEU A 446 -19.01 -8.29 -34.76
N GLN A 447 -18.43 -9.44 -34.44
CA GLN A 447 -18.67 -10.66 -35.20
C GLN A 447 -20.12 -11.16 -35.04
N ALA A 448 -20.73 -11.08 -33.86
CA ALA A 448 -22.12 -11.54 -33.70
C ALA A 448 -23.14 -10.77 -34.59
N TYR A 449 -22.77 -9.57 -35.05
CA TYR A 449 -23.52 -8.79 -36.04
C TYR A 449 -22.96 -8.91 -37.47
N ASP A 450 -22.16 -9.94 -37.76
CA ASP A 450 -21.47 -10.16 -39.03
C ASP A 450 -20.70 -8.93 -39.53
N TRP A 451 -20.12 -8.14 -38.62
CA TRP A 451 -19.42 -6.89 -38.91
C TRP A 451 -20.32 -5.75 -39.45
N HIS A 452 -21.64 -5.89 -39.41
CA HIS A 452 -22.63 -4.93 -39.92
C HIS A 452 -23.18 -3.98 -38.82
N LEU A 453 -22.32 -3.50 -37.92
CA LEU A 453 -22.72 -2.49 -36.94
C LEU A 453 -22.67 -1.07 -37.53
N PRO A 454 -23.62 -0.19 -37.18
CA PRO A 454 -23.53 1.23 -37.55
C PRO A 454 -22.23 1.84 -37.05
N LEU A 455 -21.58 2.66 -37.88
CA LEU A 455 -20.29 3.31 -37.54
C LEU A 455 -20.38 4.09 -36.22
N SER A 456 -21.52 4.72 -35.94
CA SER A 456 -21.78 5.42 -34.68
C SER A 456 -21.65 4.50 -33.46
N VAL A 457 -22.19 3.29 -33.51
CA VAL A 457 -22.13 2.30 -32.43
C VAL A 457 -20.70 1.82 -32.22
N VAL A 458 -19.96 1.58 -33.30
CA VAL A 458 -18.55 1.17 -33.25
C VAL A 458 -17.70 2.27 -32.60
N LEU A 459 -17.84 3.52 -33.04
CA LEU A 459 -17.09 4.66 -32.49
C LEU A 459 -17.41 4.90 -31.01
N VAL A 460 -18.69 4.84 -30.63
CA VAL A 460 -19.11 4.96 -29.22
C VAL A 460 -18.55 3.82 -28.37
N SER A 461 -18.54 2.59 -28.90
CA SER A 461 -18.00 1.43 -28.18
C SER A 461 -16.48 1.53 -28.00
N ILE A 462 -15.73 1.94 -29.02
CA ILE A 462 -14.29 2.19 -28.92
C ILE A 462 -14.00 3.28 -27.88
N ALA A 463 -14.76 4.39 -27.91
CA ALA A 463 -14.65 5.45 -26.92
C ALA A 463 -14.97 4.93 -25.51
N GLY A 464 -15.99 4.08 -25.38
CA GLY A 464 -16.37 3.41 -24.12
C GLY A 464 -15.24 2.55 -23.55
N VAL A 465 -14.66 1.65 -24.36
CA VAL A 465 -13.51 0.82 -23.95
C VAL A 465 -12.34 1.68 -23.46
N PHE A 466 -12.02 2.76 -24.20
CA PHE A 466 -10.95 3.67 -23.82
C PHE A 466 -11.24 4.41 -22.51
N LEU A 467 -12.45 4.93 -22.33
CA LEU A 467 -12.88 5.62 -21.11
C LEU A 467 -12.88 4.68 -19.90
N ILE A 468 -13.34 3.43 -20.07
CA ILE A 468 -13.27 2.38 -19.03
C ILE A 468 -11.82 2.20 -18.57
N GLY A 469 -10.88 2.05 -19.50
CA GLY A 469 -9.47 1.91 -19.16
C GLY A 469 -8.88 3.13 -18.48
N MET A 470 -9.25 4.33 -18.95
CA MET A 470 -8.85 5.59 -18.32
C MET A 470 -9.34 5.66 -16.87
N VAL A 471 -10.59 5.28 -16.60
CA VAL A 471 -11.14 5.24 -15.24
C VAL A 471 -10.47 4.17 -14.38
N ASN A 472 -10.26 2.95 -14.91
CA ASN A 472 -9.52 1.89 -14.20
C ASN A 472 -8.15 2.39 -13.73
N LEU A 473 -7.42 3.04 -14.64
CA LEU A 473 -6.09 3.64 -14.41
C LEU A 473 -6.16 4.78 -13.37
N LEU A 474 -7.02 5.77 -13.60
CA LEU A 474 -7.09 6.98 -12.75
C LEU A 474 -7.48 6.63 -11.31
N VAL A 475 -8.47 5.76 -11.12
CA VAL A 475 -8.95 5.39 -9.78
C VAL A 475 -7.89 4.60 -9.03
N SER A 476 -7.32 3.56 -9.65
CA SER A 476 -6.29 2.74 -9.00
C SER A 476 -5.03 3.55 -8.66
N PHE A 477 -4.54 4.36 -9.60
CA PHE A 477 -3.41 5.26 -9.40
C PHE A 477 -3.69 6.30 -8.31
N SER A 478 -4.86 6.95 -8.33
CA SER A 478 -5.20 8.00 -7.36
C SER A 478 -5.25 7.46 -5.93
N LEU A 479 -5.85 6.28 -5.74
CA LEU A 479 -5.93 5.64 -4.43
C LEU A 479 -4.54 5.24 -3.92
N ALA A 480 -3.73 4.62 -4.77
CA ALA A 480 -2.36 4.25 -4.42
C ALA A 480 -1.49 5.48 -4.09
N PHE A 481 -1.53 6.49 -4.96
CA PHE A 481 -0.75 7.72 -4.78
C PHE A 481 -1.19 8.48 -3.53
N TYR A 482 -2.50 8.63 -3.33
CA TYR A 482 -3.03 9.30 -2.14
C TYR A 482 -2.64 8.54 -0.86
N LEU A 483 -2.81 7.21 -0.84
CA LEU A 483 -2.42 6.41 0.32
C LEU A 483 -0.93 6.53 0.62
N ALA A 484 -0.09 6.50 -0.41
CA ALA A 484 1.36 6.62 -0.25
C ALA A 484 1.79 8.04 0.15
N LEU A 485 1.11 9.08 -0.31
CA LEU A 485 1.32 10.43 0.23
C LEU A 485 0.88 10.50 1.70
N ARG A 486 -0.24 9.88 2.07
CA ARG A 486 -0.71 9.83 3.47
C ARG A 486 0.21 9.00 4.38
N ALA A 487 0.98 8.08 3.81
CA ALA A 487 2.05 7.35 4.50
C ALA A 487 3.25 8.25 4.87
N THR A 488 3.43 9.36 4.16
CA THR A 488 4.47 10.36 4.44
C THR A 488 3.97 11.35 5.49
N ARG A 489 4.86 12.17 6.08
CA ARG A 489 4.47 13.20 7.07
C ARG A 489 3.69 14.39 6.46
N THR A 490 3.11 14.25 5.27
CA THR A 490 2.34 15.32 4.61
C THR A 490 0.92 15.43 5.17
N SER A 491 0.45 16.66 5.34
CA SER A 491 -0.92 16.92 5.79
C SER A 491 -1.94 16.47 4.74
N ALA A 492 -3.17 16.11 5.14
CA ALA A 492 -4.21 15.65 4.20
C ALA A 492 -4.49 16.65 3.06
N GLN A 493 -4.50 17.96 3.39
CA GLN A 493 -4.63 19.03 2.41
C GLN A 493 -3.43 19.09 1.44
N GLY A 494 -2.21 18.88 1.97
CA GLY A 494 -0.99 18.80 1.16
C GLY A 494 -1.00 17.60 0.21
N SER A 495 -1.36 16.41 0.71
CA SER A 495 -1.47 15.20 -0.10
C SER A 495 -2.50 15.37 -1.23
N GLY A 496 -3.65 16.00 -0.95
CA GLY A 496 -4.66 16.29 -1.97
C GLY A 496 -4.16 17.25 -3.07
N LYS A 497 -3.45 18.32 -2.70
CA LYS A 497 -2.84 19.25 -3.67
C LYS A 497 -1.78 18.56 -4.54
N LEU A 498 -0.95 17.70 -3.96
CA LEU A 498 0.06 16.93 -4.68
C LEU A 498 -0.57 15.89 -5.62
N LEU A 499 -1.62 15.19 -5.17
CA LEU A 499 -2.42 14.30 -6.00
C LEU A 499 -2.96 15.03 -7.23
N TRP A 500 -3.58 16.20 -7.04
CA TRP A 500 -4.10 16.99 -8.15
C TRP A 500 -3.01 17.42 -9.14
N ARG A 501 -1.83 17.84 -8.64
CA ARG A 501 -0.68 18.19 -9.49
C ARG A 501 -0.14 16.98 -10.26
N GLY A 502 -0.04 15.82 -9.62
CA GLY A 502 0.38 14.58 -10.27
C GLY A 502 -0.60 14.15 -11.36
N LEU A 503 -1.89 14.11 -11.06
CA LEU A 503 -2.95 13.75 -12.02
C LEU A 503 -2.99 14.73 -13.20
N SER A 504 -2.95 16.03 -12.93
CA SER A 504 -2.93 17.04 -14.00
C SER A 504 -1.67 16.96 -14.87
N ALA A 505 -0.52 16.59 -14.31
CA ALA A 505 0.69 16.34 -15.09
C ALA A 505 0.55 15.10 -15.99
N ILE A 506 0.01 14.00 -15.47
CA ILE A 506 -0.24 12.77 -16.25
C ILE A 506 -1.23 13.02 -17.39
N LEU A 507 -2.33 13.73 -17.12
CA LEU A 507 -3.32 14.08 -18.14
C LEU A 507 -2.76 15.05 -19.21
N LYS A 508 -1.77 15.88 -18.85
CA LYS A 508 -1.12 16.81 -19.79
C LYS A 508 0.06 16.18 -20.55
N ALA A 509 0.66 15.11 -20.03
CA ALA A 509 1.78 14.40 -20.63
C ALA A 509 1.62 14.10 -22.14
N PRO A 510 0.46 13.60 -22.65
CA PRO A 510 0.29 13.38 -24.09
C PRO A 510 0.52 14.62 -24.95
N PHE A 511 0.19 15.80 -24.46
CA PHE A 511 0.32 17.07 -25.20
C PHE A 511 1.75 17.64 -25.16
N HIS A 512 2.59 17.20 -24.22
CA HIS A 512 4.01 17.54 -24.18
C HIS A 512 4.84 16.67 -25.12
N TRP A 513 4.41 15.43 -25.32
CA TRP A 513 5.06 14.46 -26.22
C TRP A 513 5.05 14.91 -27.68
N THR A 514 3.93 15.45 -28.17
CA THR A 514 3.82 15.97 -29.55
C THR A 514 4.78 17.15 -29.81
N ARG A 515 5.04 18.00 -28.80
CA ARG A 515 6.01 19.11 -28.91
C ARG A 515 7.47 18.67 -28.89
N ALA A 516 7.80 17.61 -28.14
CA ALA A 516 9.17 17.09 -28.07
C ALA A 516 9.58 16.37 -29.37
N GLN A 517 8.66 15.64 -30.00
CA GLN A 517 8.93 15.03 -31.32
C GLN A 517 9.03 16.06 -32.44
N ALA A 518 8.21 17.13 -32.40
CA ALA A 518 8.32 18.24 -33.35
C ALA A 518 9.72 18.89 -33.30
N LYS A 519 10.25 19.16 -32.10
CA LYS A 519 11.62 19.69 -31.94
C LYS A 519 12.73 18.73 -32.40
N SER A 520 12.53 17.41 -32.29
CA SER A 520 13.52 16.43 -32.77
C SER A 520 13.51 16.22 -34.29
N LYS A 521 12.44 16.63 -34.99
CA LYS A 521 12.37 16.63 -36.46
C LYS A 521 12.87 17.93 -37.09
N ASP A 522 12.89 19.02 -36.33
CA ASP A 522 13.34 20.35 -36.78
C ASP A 522 14.77 20.71 -36.33
N SER A 523 15.55 19.72 -35.85
CA SER A 523 16.98 19.91 -35.58
C SER A 523 17.77 19.35 -36.78
N PRO A 524 18.49 20.19 -37.55
CA PRO A 524 19.30 19.72 -38.68
C PRO A 524 20.45 18.80 -38.26
#